data_AF-A0AAV9QMK6-F1
#
_entry.id   AF-A0AAV9QMK6-F1
#
_cell.length_a   1.000
_cell.length_b   1.000
_cell.length_c   1.000
_cell.angle_alpha   90.00
_cell.angle_beta   90.00
_cell.angle_gamma   90.00
#
_symmetry.space_group_name_H-M   'P 1'
#
loop_
_entity.id
_entity.type
_entity.pdbx_description
1 polymer ?
#
loop_
_entity_poly.entity_id
_entity_poly.type
_entity_poly.pdbx_seq_one_letter_code
_entity_poly.pdbx_strand_id
1 'polypeptide(L)'
;MTQALALGLGSMFNHSTRAQNVGWKRNTDTDVIVYTTLRNIKAGEELCISYGSARLWFKDADAEAYDDSDDDTGGGTKAEIELSGLGKMDL
;
A
#
# COMPACT_ATOMS: atom_id res chain seq x y z
N MET A 1 1.06 1.57 -19.98
CA MET A 1 0.61 1.49 -18.57
C MET A 1 -0.76 0.87 -18.55
N THR A 2 -0.95 -0.19 -17.76
CA THR A 2 -2.25 -0.86 -17.62
C THR A 2 -2.74 -0.67 -16.19
N GLN A 3 -3.98 -0.23 -16.03
CA GLN A 3 -4.63 -0.07 -14.73
C GLN A 3 -5.45 -1.32 -14.41
N ALA A 4 -5.62 -1.61 -13.12
CA ALA A 4 -6.49 -2.66 -12.64
C ALA A 4 -7.38 -2.09 -11.53
N LEU A 5 -8.63 -2.54 -11.47
CA LEU A 5 -9.56 -2.19 -10.41
C LEU A 5 -9.60 -3.32 -9.39
N ALA A 6 -9.24 -3.03 -8.14
CA ALA A 6 -9.44 -3.97 -7.05
C ALA A 6 -10.94 -4.12 -6.78
N LEU A 7 -11.46 -5.35 -6.88
CA LEU A 7 -12.84 -5.69 -6.55
C LEU A 7 -12.90 -6.52 -5.26
N GLY A 8 -14.11 -6.77 -4.75
CA GLY A 8 -14.32 -7.60 -3.56
C GLY A 8 -13.70 -6.99 -2.30
N LEU A 9 -13.04 -7.80 -1.48
CA LEU A 9 -12.39 -7.30 -0.25
C LEU A 9 -11.19 -6.39 -0.54
N GLY A 10 -10.61 -6.48 -1.74
CA GLY A 10 -9.46 -5.67 -2.12
C GLY A 10 -9.74 -4.17 -2.15
N SER A 11 -11.01 -3.76 -2.30
CA SER A 11 -11.45 -2.36 -2.25
C SER A 11 -11.90 -1.89 -0.86
N MET A 12 -11.82 -2.75 0.16
CA MET A 12 -12.34 -2.47 1.50
C MET A 12 -11.24 -2.19 2.54
N PHE A 13 -9.98 -2.51 2.24
CA PHE A 13 -8.88 -2.25 3.17
C PHE A 13 -8.63 -0.75 3.29
N ASN A 14 -8.63 -0.23 4.51
CA ASN A 14 -8.27 1.16 4.77
C ASN A 14 -6.76 1.38 4.66
N HIS A 15 -6.39 2.66 4.58
CA HIS A 15 -5.01 3.11 4.60
C HIS A 15 -4.47 3.25 6.02
N SER A 16 -3.23 2.82 6.23
CA SER A 16 -2.39 3.30 7.34
C SER A 16 -0.93 3.19 6.94
N THR A 17 -0.13 4.23 7.17
CA THR A 17 1.34 4.19 7.03
C THR A 17 2.01 3.56 8.24
N ARG A 18 1.40 3.67 9.43
CA ARG A 18 2.00 3.23 10.71
C ARG A 18 1.55 1.85 11.15
N ALA A 19 0.26 1.55 11.00
CA ALA A 19 -0.37 0.32 11.47
C ALA A 19 -0.63 -0.70 10.34
N GLN A 20 -0.07 -0.48 9.13
CA GLN A 20 -0.13 -1.46 8.03
C GLN A 20 0.27 -2.85 8.53
N ASN A 21 -0.62 -3.81 8.31
CA ASN A 21 -0.42 -5.21 8.68
C ASN A 21 -0.73 -6.17 7.53
N VAL A 22 -1.18 -5.65 6.37
CA VAL A 22 -1.36 -6.39 5.12
C VAL A 22 -0.56 -5.73 3.99
N GLY A 23 0.21 -6.53 3.27
CA GLY A 23 0.84 -6.17 2.00
C GLY A 23 0.05 -6.74 0.81
N TRP A 24 0.28 -6.20 -0.38
CA TRP A 24 -0.37 -6.69 -1.60
C TRP A 24 0.60 -6.75 -2.79
N LYS A 25 0.36 -7.69 -3.70
CA LYS A 25 1.07 -7.83 -4.97
C LYS A 25 0.09 -8.15 -6.10
N ARG A 26 0.34 -7.60 -7.29
CA ARG A 26 -0.41 -7.96 -8.50
C ARG A 26 0.13 -9.26 -9.05
N ASN A 27 -0.75 -10.21 -9.36
CA ASN A 27 -0.44 -11.39 -10.14
C ASN A 27 -1.11 -11.24 -11.51
N THR A 28 -0.31 -10.88 -12.52
CA THR A 28 -0.79 -10.63 -13.88
C THR A 28 -1.01 -11.90 -14.69
N ASP A 29 -0.51 -13.06 -14.24
CA ASP A 29 -0.73 -14.33 -14.93
C ASP A 29 -2.16 -14.84 -14.73
N THR A 30 -2.80 -14.39 -13.63
CA THR A 30 -4.15 -14.82 -13.22
C THR A 30 -5.10 -13.65 -12.98
N ASP A 31 -4.67 -12.41 -13.28
CA ASP A 31 -5.45 -11.18 -13.11
C ASP A 31 -6.07 -10.99 -11.72
N VAL A 32 -5.29 -11.29 -10.67
CA VAL A 32 -5.70 -11.12 -9.27
C VAL A 32 -4.71 -10.25 -8.48
N ILE A 33 -5.18 -9.76 -7.33
CA ILE A 33 -4.34 -9.14 -6.31
C ILE A 33 -4.23 -10.11 -5.13
N VAL A 34 -3.00 -10.42 -4.74
CA VAL A 34 -2.70 -11.30 -3.61
C VAL A 34 -2.38 -10.43 -2.40
N TYR A 35 -3.16 -10.60 -1.34
CA TYR A 35 -2.98 -9.92 -0.06
C TYR A 35 -2.31 -10.87 0.94
N THR A 36 -1.30 -10.40 1.67
CA THR A 36 -0.53 -11.22 2.62
C THR A 36 -0.32 -10.45 3.91
N THR A 37 -0.56 -11.10 5.05
CA THR A 37 -0.29 -10.52 6.37
C THR A 37 1.23 -10.33 6.56
N LEU A 38 1.65 -9.16 7.03
CA LEU A 38 3.07 -8.84 7.25
C LEU A 38 3.59 -9.33 8.61
N ARG A 39 2.67 -9.69 9.50
CA ARG A 39 2.92 -10.19 10.86
C ARG A 39 1.69 -10.95 11.36
N ASN A 40 1.79 -11.58 12.53
CA ASN A 40 0.62 -12.11 13.23
C ASN A 40 -0.39 -11.00 13.53
N ILE A 41 -1.67 -11.31 13.34
CA ILE A 41 -2.80 -10.39 13.51
C ILE A 41 -3.74 -10.97 14.57
N LYS A 42 -4.16 -10.14 15.53
CA LYS A 42 -5.08 -10.57 16.58
C LYS A 42 -6.52 -10.52 16.08
N ALA A 43 -7.38 -11.37 16.63
CA ALA A 43 -8.82 -11.29 16.34
C ALA A 43 -9.36 -9.90 16.73
N GLY A 44 -10.10 -9.26 15.82
CA GLY A 44 -10.65 -7.92 15.99
C GLY A 44 -9.70 -6.78 15.62
N GLU A 45 -8.45 -7.06 15.27
CA GLU A 45 -7.54 -6.04 14.72
C GLU A 45 -7.93 -5.70 13.28
N GLU A 46 -8.01 -4.40 12.95
CA GLU A 46 -8.31 -3.95 11.59
C GLU A 46 -7.17 -4.29 10.62
N LEU A 47 -7.54 -4.69 9.40
CA LEU A 47 -6.58 -4.95 8.33
C LEU A 47 -6.38 -3.68 7.50
N CYS A 48 -5.16 -3.15 7.52
CA CYS A 48 -4.79 -1.95 6.78
C CYS A 48 -3.67 -2.23 5.78
N ILE A 49 -3.74 -1.56 4.63
CA ILE A 49 -2.69 -1.55 3.60
C ILE A 49 -2.07 -0.15 3.49
N SER A 50 -0.86 -0.07 2.91
CA SER A 50 -0.39 1.22 2.40
C SER A 50 -0.99 1.49 1.02
N TYR A 51 -1.48 2.72 0.82
CA TYR A 51 -1.93 3.23 -0.47
C TYR A 51 -0.76 3.80 -1.29
N GLY A 52 0.46 3.75 -0.73
CA GLY A 52 1.66 4.32 -1.32
C GLY A 52 2.02 5.68 -0.73
N SER A 53 3.16 6.23 -1.15
CA SER A 53 3.60 7.59 -0.78
C SER A 53 2.87 8.70 -1.55
N ALA A 54 1.82 8.35 -2.30
CA ALA A 54 1.10 9.27 -3.15
C ALA A 54 0.15 10.17 -2.34
N ARG A 55 -0.19 11.32 -2.92
CA ARG A 55 -1.14 12.29 -2.36
C ARG A 55 -2.50 11.64 -2.16
N LEU A 56 -2.85 11.34 -0.91
CA LEU A 56 -4.21 10.94 -0.55
C LEU A 56 -5.16 12.10 -0.88
N TRP A 57 -6.32 11.77 -1.44
CA TRP A 57 -7.42 12.72 -1.67
C TRP A 57 -8.20 13.07 -0.40
N PHE A 58 -7.85 12.49 0.74
CA PHE A 58 -8.40 12.75 2.06
C PHE A 58 -7.25 12.97 3.06
N LYS A 59 -7.58 13.51 4.24
CA LYS A 59 -6.64 13.67 5.35
C LYS A 59 -6.13 12.30 5.82
N ASP A 60 -4.82 12.11 5.81
CA ASP A 60 -4.22 10.89 6.35
C ASP A 60 -4.50 10.78 7.85
N ALA A 61 -5.00 9.61 8.28
CA ALA A 61 -5.24 9.32 9.69
C ALA A 61 -3.93 9.26 10.49
N ASP A 62 -2.80 8.95 9.84
CA ASP A 62 -1.48 8.84 10.46
C ASP A 62 -0.66 10.15 10.40
N ALA A 63 -1.12 11.20 9.71
CA ALA A 63 -0.36 12.45 9.55
C ALA A 63 -0.22 13.27 10.85
N GLU A 64 -1.18 13.20 11.76
CA GLU A 64 -1.26 14.09 12.95
C GLU A 64 -0.21 13.79 14.05
N ALA A 65 0.77 12.92 13.78
CA ALA A 65 1.90 12.67 14.67
C ALA A 65 3.18 13.43 14.27
N TYR A 66 3.16 14.17 13.15
CA TYR A 66 4.26 15.01 12.71
C TYR A 66 3.80 16.46 12.67
N ASP A 67 4.13 17.20 13.73
CA ASP A 67 4.08 18.66 13.72
C ASP A 67 5.23 19.19 12.86
N ASP A 68 4.84 20.05 11.92
CA ASP A 68 5.62 21.02 11.14
C ASP A 68 6.78 20.55 10.25
N SER A 69 6.46 20.27 8.98
CA SER A 69 7.09 20.99 7.86
C SER A 69 6.39 20.63 6.54
N ASP A 70 5.81 21.64 5.89
CA ASP A 70 5.60 21.64 4.44
C ASP A 70 6.91 21.24 3.74
N ASP A 71 6.98 20.02 3.20
CA ASP A 71 7.79 19.82 1.99
C ASP A 71 7.20 18.69 1.13
N ASP A 72 6.71 19.12 -0.02
CA ASP A 72 6.42 18.32 -1.19
C ASP A 72 7.71 17.66 -1.69
N THR A 73 7.93 16.38 -1.43
CA THR A 73 8.79 15.56 -2.29
C THR A 73 8.35 14.09 -2.27
N GLY A 74 7.89 13.62 -3.43
CA GLY A 74 7.49 12.24 -3.70
C GLY A 74 8.60 11.21 -3.47
N GLY A 75 8.76 10.77 -2.22
CA GLY A 75 9.59 9.64 -1.83
C GLY A 75 8.78 8.36 -1.77
N GLY A 76 8.84 7.52 -2.81
CA GLY A 76 8.22 6.20 -2.81
C GLY A 76 8.65 5.36 -1.60
N THR A 77 7.71 4.69 -0.95
CA THR A 77 8.01 3.82 0.19
C THR A 77 8.92 2.68 -0.25
N LYS A 78 9.75 2.12 0.64
CA LYS A 78 10.62 0.97 0.32
C LYS A 78 9.85 -0.21 -0.30
N ALA A 79 8.59 -0.39 0.07
CA ALA A 79 7.69 -1.38 -0.54
C ALA A 79 7.37 -1.08 -2.02
N GLU A 80 7.19 0.20 -2.39
CA GLU A 80 7.00 0.63 -3.78
C GLU A 80 8.31 0.55 -4.59
N ILE A 81 9.46 0.83 -3.96
CA ILE A 81 10.78 0.68 -4.59
C ILE A 81 11.05 -0.81 -4.89
N GLU A 82 10.70 -1.73 -3.99
CA GLU A 82 10.79 -3.17 -4.30
C GLU A 82 9.79 -3.61 -5.37
N LEU A 83 8.57 -3.03 -5.41
CA LEU A 83 7.58 -3.34 -6.44
C LEU A 83 7.97 -2.82 -7.84
N SER A 84 8.69 -1.70 -7.90
CA SER A 84 9.25 -1.14 -9.15
C SER A 84 10.53 -1.85 -9.60
N GLY A 85 11.27 -2.48 -8.67
CA GLY A 85 12.48 -3.26 -8.95
C GLY A 85 12.23 -4.65 -9.57
N LEU A 86 11.02 -5.19 -9.46
CA LEU A 86 10.64 -6.47 -10.07
C LEU A 86 10.28 -6.38 -11.57
N GLY A 87 10.37 -5.18 -12.17
CA GLY A 87 10.12 -4.94 -13.60
C GLY A 87 11.37 -4.89 -14.49
N LYS A 88 12.57 -5.16 -13.95
CA LYS A 88 13.83 -5.19 -14.71
C LYS A 88 14.65 -6.43 -14.37
N MET A 89 14.11 -7.59 -14.68
CA MET A 89 14.94 -8.75 -15.03
C MET A 89 14.68 -8.97 -16.51
N ASP A 90 15.52 -8.30 -17.32
CA ASP A 90 15.60 -8.57 -18.75
C ASP A 90 15.98 -10.04 -18.98
N LEU A 91 15.44 -10.61 -20.05
CA LEU A 91 15.81 -11.90 -20.64
C LEU A 91 17.33 -12.07 -20.79
#